data_AF-A0A6F9AXX8-F1
#
_entry.id   AF-A0A6F9AXX8-F1
#
_cell.length_a   1.000
_cell.length_b   1.000
_cell.length_c   1.000
_cell.angle_alpha   90.00
_cell.angle_beta   90.00
_cell.angle_gamma   90.00
#
_symmetry.space_group_name_H-M   'P 1'
#
loop_
_entity.id
_entity.type
_entity.pdbx_description
1 polymer ?
#
loop_
_entity_poly.entity_id
_entity_poly.type
_entity_poly.pdbx_seq_one_letter_code
_entity_poly.pdbx_strand_id
1 'polypeptide(L)'
;MMAVSGPEEIAVIGNTDLTSAELENNIKNTMVEIEKGTSLLRKMEISVGEAEKRTGKNTVNMLEIYTVYLIETRPVDAVTEGITPAPDSLWRRYSEFELLRNYLLVTYPFVVVAPLPEKRAEIVWHKLSADNMDPDFVERRRVGLENFLLRVASHPVLCNDKIFYIFLTEADSRLKAMNAAFRVKNPDKRFTELKHYSDELQTVVSQLLRVRARVADRLYGVYKVHGNYGRIFSEWSAIEKEMGDGLQSAGHHMD
;
A
#
# COMPACT_ATOMS: atom_id res chain seq x y z
N MET A 1 61.73 -14.79 33.06
CA MET A 1 61.23 -13.76 32.11
C MET A 1 61.19 -14.43 30.74
N MET A 2 59.99 -14.80 30.26
CA MET A 2 59.26 -14.15 29.13
C MET A 2 60.01 -14.29 27.79
N ALA A 3 59.49 -14.71 26.63
CA ALA A 3 58.15 -15.07 26.12
C ALA A 3 58.37 -15.95 24.85
N VAL A 4 57.63 -17.04 24.63
CA VAL A 4 56.44 -17.22 23.73
C VAL A 4 56.71 -17.07 22.21
N SER A 5 56.14 -18.05 21.50
CA SER A 5 56.19 -18.46 20.10
C SER A 5 55.53 -17.56 19.05
N GLY A 6 55.88 -17.79 17.78
CA GLY A 6 54.94 -17.84 16.65
C GLY A 6 55.62 -17.69 15.29
N PRO A 7 55.49 -18.65 14.34
CA PRO A 7 55.75 -18.39 12.93
C PRO A 7 54.51 -17.79 12.27
N GLU A 8 54.74 -16.94 11.28
CA GLU A 8 53.73 -16.22 10.50
C GLU A 8 52.73 -17.17 9.82
N GLU A 9 51.45 -17.06 10.16
CA GLU A 9 50.35 -17.67 9.39
C GLU A 9 49.73 -16.58 8.51
N ILE A 10 50.08 -16.62 7.22
CA ILE A 10 49.47 -15.79 6.18
C ILE A 10 48.01 -16.27 6.06
N ALA A 11 47.07 -15.45 6.53
CA ALA A 11 45.65 -15.69 6.32
C ALA A 11 45.33 -15.57 4.83
N VAL A 12 45.27 -16.72 4.15
CA VAL A 12 44.69 -16.86 2.81
C VAL A 12 43.21 -16.54 2.95
N ILE A 13 42.81 -15.34 2.53
CA ILE A 13 41.41 -14.99 2.32
C ILE A 13 40.95 -15.82 1.12
N GLY A 14 40.44 -17.02 1.39
CA GLY A 14 39.75 -17.81 0.40
C GLY A 14 38.52 -17.05 -0.07
N ASN A 15 38.56 -16.54 -1.30
CA ASN A 15 37.35 -16.19 -2.03
C ASN A 15 36.55 -17.48 -2.21
N THR A 16 35.62 -17.76 -1.30
CA THR A 16 34.56 -18.71 -1.57
C THR A 16 33.54 -17.99 -2.45
N ASP A 17 33.78 -18.01 -3.76
CA ASP A 17 32.75 -17.72 -4.74
C ASP A 17 31.66 -18.77 -4.56
N LEU A 18 30.64 -18.44 -3.76
CA LEU A 18 29.43 -19.24 -3.64
C LEU A 18 28.84 -19.37 -5.04
N THR A 19 28.68 -20.60 -5.51
CA THR A 19 28.12 -20.86 -6.82
C THR A 19 26.65 -20.39 -6.85
N SER A 20 26.16 -19.92 -8.00
CA SER A 20 24.78 -19.43 -8.12
C SER A 20 23.74 -20.48 -7.66
N ALA A 21 24.07 -21.77 -7.79
CA ALA A 21 23.25 -22.86 -7.31
C ALA A 21 23.21 -22.98 -5.77
N GLU A 22 24.32 -22.71 -5.07
CA GLU A 22 24.36 -22.69 -3.60
C GLU A 22 23.63 -21.47 -3.04
N LEU A 23 23.70 -20.32 -3.72
CA LEU A 23 22.93 -19.14 -3.37
C LEU A 23 21.43 -19.40 -3.55
N GLU A 24 21.01 -19.99 -4.67
CA GLU A 24 19.62 -20.38 -4.92
C GLU A 24 19.10 -21.42 -3.92
N ASN A 25 19.93 -22.41 -3.57
CA ASN A 25 19.55 -23.42 -2.59
C ASN A 25 19.44 -22.85 -1.19
N ASN A 26 20.32 -21.91 -0.80
CA ASN A 26 20.19 -21.19 0.47
C ASN A 26 18.95 -20.30 0.48
N ILE A 27 18.61 -19.63 -0.64
CA ILE A 27 17.38 -18.83 -0.77
C ILE A 27 16.15 -19.73 -0.66
N LYS A 28 16.12 -20.88 -1.35
CA LYS A 28 15.03 -21.86 -1.29
C LYS A 28 14.87 -22.45 0.12
N ASN A 29 15.97 -22.81 0.78
CA ASN A 29 15.96 -23.33 2.15
C ASN A 29 15.47 -22.27 3.15
N THR A 30 15.88 -21.01 2.99
CA THR A 30 15.39 -19.88 3.80
C THR A 30 13.90 -19.62 3.54
N MET A 31 13.44 -19.67 2.29
CA MET A 31 12.01 -19.53 1.94
C MET A 31 11.15 -20.67 2.52
N VAL A 32 11.66 -21.91 2.52
CA VAL A 32 10.93 -23.08 3.05
C VAL A 32 10.84 -23.05 4.59
N GLU A 33 11.87 -22.59 5.30
CA GLU A 33 11.78 -22.38 6.76
C GLU A 33 10.84 -21.22 7.13
N ILE A 34 10.82 -20.19 6.29
CA ILE A 34 9.90 -19.06 6.39
C ILE A 34 8.43 -19.49 6.24
N GLU A 35 8.11 -20.38 5.30
CA GLU A 35 6.74 -20.82 4.99
C GLU A 35 6.10 -21.67 6.10
N LYS A 36 6.91 -22.38 6.89
CA LYS A 36 6.39 -23.30 7.92
C LYS A 36 6.04 -22.63 9.26
N GLY A 37 6.53 -21.42 9.57
CA GLY A 37 6.40 -20.88 10.95
C GLY A 37 6.25 -19.38 11.19
N THR A 38 6.23 -18.49 10.19
CA THR A 38 6.55 -17.06 10.49
C THR A 38 5.43 -16.03 10.36
N SER A 39 4.25 -16.32 9.82
CA SER A 39 3.22 -15.28 9.69
C SER A 39 2.66 -14.87 11.07
N LEU A 40 2.79 -13.60 11.45
CA LEU A 40 2.24 -13.04 12.70
C LEU A 40 0.73 -13.31 12.78
N LEU A 41 0.06 -13.39 11.63
CA LEU A 41 -1.36 -13.69 11.50
C LEU A 41 -1.76 -15.08 12.03
N ARG A 42 -0.82 -16.00 12.23
CA ARG A 42 -1.10 -17.29 12.89
C ARG A 42 -1.25 -17.15 14.41
N LYS A 43 -0.66 -16.10 14.99
CA LYS A 43 -0.61 -15.87 16.44
C LYS A 43 -1.51 -14.72 16.86
N MET A 44 -1.77 -13.78 15.96
CA MET A 44 -2.50 -12.56 16.26
C MET A 44 -3.42 -12.17 15.10
N GLU A 45 -4.71 -12.01 15.39
CA GLU A 45 -5.66 -11.36 14.52
C GLU A 45 -5.46 -9.83 14.62
N ILE A 46 -5.50 -9.15 13.48
CA ILE A 46 -5.34 -7.69 13.38
C ILE A 46 -6.51 -7.16 12.58
N SER A 47 -7.22 -6.16 13.12
CA SER A 47 -8.25 -5.43 12.38
C SER A 47 -8.11 -3.93 12.62
N VAL A 48 -8.66 -3.14 11.70
CA VAL A 48 -8.79 -1.69 11.89
C VAL A 48 -10.28 -1.38 11.91
N GLY A 49 -10.87 -1.20 13.10
CA GLY A 49 -12.33 -1.18 13.29
C GLY A 49 -12.97 0.18 12.98
N GLU A 50 -12.93 1.10 13.93
CA GLU A 50 -13.63 2.38 13.82
C GLU A 50 -12.68 3.53 13.47
N ALA A 51 -13.24 4.61 12.91
CA ALA A 51 -12.53 5.86 12.71
C ALA A 51 -13.19 6.97 13.53
N GLU A 52 -12.39 7.70 14.31
CA GLU A 52 -12.87 8.78 15.18
C GLU A 52 -12.19 10.09 14.81
N LYS A 53 -12.96 11.19 14.83
CA LYS A 53 -12.42 12.54 14.67
C LYS A 53 -11.98 13.05 16.03
N ARG A 54 -10.72 13.43 16.15
CA ARG A 54 -10.15 14.01 17.36
C ARG A 54 -9.59 15.40 17.10
N THR A 55 -9.64 16.22 18.13
CA THR A 55 -8.97 17.53 18.14
C THR A 55 -7.78 17.45 19.07
N GLY A 56 -6.63 17.91 18.62
CA GLY A 56 -5.43 17.98 19.43
C GLY A 56 -4.57 19.17 19.03
N LYS A 57 -3.54 19.44 19.82
CA LYS A 57 -2.53 20.44 19.46
C LYS A 57 -1.45 19.77 18.61
N ASN A 58 -1.11 20.37 17.49
CA ASN A 58 0.03 19.94 16.68
C ASN A 58 1.37 20.38 17.33
N THR A 59 2.49 20.07 16.67
CA THR A 59 3.84 20.41 17.14
C THR A 59 4.11 21.90 17.29
N VAL A 60 3.25 22.76 16.73
CA VAL A 60 3.33 24.22 16.79
C VAL A 60 2.26 24.79 17.74
N ASN A 61 1.70 23.96 18.62
CA ASN A 61 0.62 24.29 19.57
C ASN A 61 -0.68 24.81 18.93
N MET A 62 -0.88 24.59 17.63
CA MET A 62 -2.10 24.98 16.92
C MET A 62 -3.13 23.85 17.00
N LEU A 63 -4.41 24.20 17.18
CA LEU A 63 -5.50 23.24 17.18
C LEU A 63 -5.63 22.61 15.79
N GLU A 64 -5.50 21.29 15.72
CA GLU A 64 -5.62 20.47 14.52
C GLU A 64 -6.73 19.43 14.75
N ILE A 65 -7.63 19.32 13.77
CA ILE A 65 -8.62 18.24 13.72
C ILE A 65 -8.05 17.13 12.83
N TYR A 66 -8.02 15.91 13.35
CA TYR A 66 -7.48 14.76 12.62
C TYR A 66 -8.30 13.49 12.87
N THR A 67 -8.29 12.59 11.90
CA THR A 67 -8.92 11.28 12.00
C THR A 67 -7.93 10.27 12.59
N VAL A 68 -8.37 9.52 13.59
CA VAL A 68 -7.69 8.34 14.13
C VAL A 68 -8.46 7.08 13.77
N TYR A 69 -7.75 5.97 13.72
CA TYR A 69 -8.25 4.65 13.41
C TYR A 69 -7.99 3.73 14.59
N LEU A 70 -9.02 2.99 15.01
CA LEU A 70 -8.94 1.99 16.05
C LEU A 70 -8.29 0.74 15.47
N ILE A 71 -7.11 0.39 15.98
CA ILE A 71 -6.47 -0.90 15.70
C ILE A 71 -6.90 -1.83 16.82
N GLU A 72 -7.44 -2.98 16.47
CA GLU A 72 -7.74 -4.06 17.42
C GLU A 72 -6.83 -5.25 17.12
N THR A 73 -6.33 -5.87 18.18
CA THR A 73 -5.50 -7.07 18.08
C THR A 73 -6.01 -8.14 19.04
N ARG A 74 -6.15 -9.38 18.56
CA ARG A 74 -6.55 -10.52 19.38
C ARG A 74 -5.53 -11.66 19.25
N PRO A 75 -5.06 -12.25 20.34
CA PRO A 75 -4.25 -13.46 20.26
C PRO A 75 -5.12 -14.63 19.76
N VAL A 76 -4.64 -15.33 18.73
CA VAL A 76 -5.36 -16.45 18.08
C VAL A 76 -5.50 -17.65 19.02
N ASP A 77 -4.51 -17.87 19.90
CA ASP A 77 -4.51 -18.97 20.86
C ASP A 77 -5.71 -18.91 21.81
N ALA A 78 -6.15 -17.70 22.18
CA ALA A 78 -7.28 -17.53 23.09
C ALA A 78 -8.62 -17.92 22.44
N VAL A 79 -8.78 -17.70 21.13
CA VAL A 79 -10.00 -18.07 20.38
C VAL A 79 -10.18 -19.59 20.35
N THR A 80 -9.09 -20.35 20.34
CA THR A 80 -9.10 -21.82 20.28
C THR A 80 -9.55 -22.45 21.61
N GLU A 81 -9.41 -21.73 22.72
CA GLU A 81 -9.79 -22.19 24.06
C GLU A 81 -11.23 -21.78 24.48
N GLY A 82 -12.02 -21.19 23.56
CA GLY A 82 -13.42 -20.83 23.82
C GLY A 82 -13.60 -19.64 24.77
N ILE A 83 -12.51 -18.98 25.15
CA ILE A 83 -12.50 -17.70 25.87
C ILE A 83 -12.20 -16.65 24.80
N THR A 84 -13.15 -15.75 24.50
CA THR A 84 -12.83 -14.58 23.68
C THR A 84 -12.31 -13.47 24.60
N PRO A 85 -10.99 -13.33 24.83
CA PRO A 85 -10.48 -12.18 25.56
C PRO A 85 -10.89 -10.91 24.82
N ALA A 86 -11.13 -9.84 25.58
CA ALA A 86 -11.34 -8.54 24.98
C ALA A 86 -10.14 -8.19 24.08
N PRO A 87 -10.36 -7.65 22.87
CA PRO A 87 -9.28 -7.22 22.02
C PRO A 87 -8.45 -6.15 22.72
N ASP A 88 -7.13 -6.25 22.62
CA ASP A 88 -6.29 -5.10 22.87
C ASP A 88 -6.57 -4.08 21.77
N SER A 89 -6.78 -2.83 22.16
CA SER A 89 -7.18 -1.79 21.23
C SER A 89 -6.41 -0.49 21.46
N LEU A 90 -6.01 0.16 20.37
CA LEU A 90 -5.32 1.44 20.42
C LEU A 90 -5.65 2.31 19.22
N TRP A 91 -5.47 3.62 19.37
CA TRP A 91 -5.79 4.60 18.33
C TRP A 91 -4.52 5.07 17.62
N ARG A 92 -4.55 5.09 16.28
CA ARG A 92 -3.48 5.61 15.43
C ARG A 92 -4.00 6.60 14.40
N ARG A 93 -3.29 7.70 14.20
CA ARG A 93 -3.57 8.60 13.06
C ARG A 93 -2.81 8.16 11.82
N TYR A 94 -3.32 8.52 10.63
CA TYR A 94 -2.71 8.16 9.34
C TYR A 94 -1.20 8.46 9.26
N SER A 95 -0.75 9.61 9.79
CA SER A 95 0.67 9.96 9.72
C SER A 95 1.58 9.02 10.52
N GLU A 96 1.05 8.29 11.51
CA GLU A 96 1.82 7.29 12.25
C GLU A 96 2.04 6.03 11.41
N PHE A 97 1.08 5.67 10.55
CA PHE A 97 1.27 4.65 9.52
C PHE A 97 2.30 5.09 8.47
N GLU A 98 2.32 6.38 8.08
CA GLU A 98 3.37 6.93 7.20
C GLU A 98 4.75 6.77 7.84
N LEU A 99 4.88 7.05 9.14
CA LEU A 99 6.14 6.87 9.87
C LEU A 99 6.56 5.39 9.90
N LEU A 100 5.65 4.48 10.20
CA LEU A 100 5.91 3.04 10.21
C LEU A 100 6.37 2.56 8.82
N ARG A 101 5.66 2.94 7.76
CA ARG A 101 6.04 2.57 6.39
C ARG A 101 7.42 3.11 6.01
N ASN A 102 7.71 4.36 6.33
CA ASN A 102 9.02 4.96 6.05
C ASN A 102 10.13 4.25 6.83
N TYR A 103 9.89 3.88 8.09
CA TYR A 103 10.80 3.07 8.86
C TYR A 103 11.08 1.72 8.18
N LEU A 104 10.04 1.01 7.75
CA LEU A 104 10.20 -0.30 7.10
C LEU A 104 10.97 -0.17 5.77
N LEU A 105 10.73 0.88 4.99
CA LEU A 105 11.45 1.14 3.74
C LEU A 105 12.95 1.41 3.95
N VAL A 106 13.31 2.14 5.01
CA VAL A 106 14.71 2.45 5.31
C VAL A 106 15.42 1.26 5.94
N THR A 107 14.72 0.49 6.77
CA THR A 107 15.30 -0.66 7.50
C THR A 107 15.43 -1.89 6.61
N TYR A 108 14.49 -2.09 5.69
CA TYR A 108 14.42 -3.25 4.80
C TYR A 108 14.41 -2.81 3.33
N PRO A 109 15.51 -2.23 2.80
CA PRO A 109 15.58 -1.72 1.44
C PRO A 109 15.43 -2.81 0.37
N PHE A 110 15.63 -4.07 0.75
CA PHE A 110 15.46 -5.25 -0.09
C PHE A 110 14.03 -5.82 -0.09
N VAL A 111 13.12 -5.24 0.70
CA VAL A 111 11.71 -5.68 0.81
C VAL A 111 10.79 -4.65 0.17
N VAL A 112 9.85 -5.12 -0.65
CA VAL A 112 8.77 -4.28 -1.18
C VAL A 112 7.70 -4.09 -0.10
N VAL A 113 7.76 -2.95 0.59
CA VAL A 113 6.77 -2.60 1.61
C VAL A 113 5.45 -2.19 0.96
N ALA A 114 4.34 -2.76 1.46
CA ALA A 114 3.00 -2.48 0.99
C ALA A 114 2.71 -0.96 0.90
N PRO A 115 2.11 -0.45 -0.19
CA PRO A 115 1.63 0.93 -0.25
C PRO A 115 0.55 1.18 0.81
N LEU A 116 0.56 2.41 1.35
CA LEU A 116 -0.55 2.93 2.14
C LEU A 116 -1.67 3.42 1.20
N PRO A 117 -2.93 3.42 1.66
CA PRO A 117 -4.01 4.07 0.93
C PRO A 117 -3.72 5.55 0.76
N GLU A 118 -4.35 6.15 -0.26
CA GLU A 118 -4.03 7.51 -0.69
C GLU A 118 -4.24 8.56 0.39
N LYS A 119 -3.35 9.56 0.36
CA LYS A 119 -3.36 10.68 1.29
C LYS A 119 -4.50 11.67 1.03
N ARG A 120 -5.01 11.74 -0.20
CA ARG A 120 -6.07 12.69 -0.61
C ARG A 120 -7.13 11.99 -1.45
N ALA A 121 -8.38 12.45 -1.35
CA ALA A 121 -9.53 11.94 -2.10
C ALA A 121 -9.55 12.35 -3.59
N GLU A 122 -8.38 12.54 -4.22
CA GLU A 122 -8.30 13.15 -5.57
C GLU A 122 -8.59 12.15 -6.71
N ILE A 123 -8.61 10.83 -6.46
CA ILE A 123 -8.82 9.80 -7.51
C ILE A 123 -10.31 9.47 -7.77
N VAL A 124 -11.25 10.05 -7.02
CA VAL A 124 -12.67 9.89 -7.35
C VAL A 124 -13.01 10.83 -8.51
N TRP A 125 -13.35 10.26 -9.66
CA TRP A 125 -13.77 10.94 -10.90
C TRP A 125 -14.97 11.89 -10.75
N HIS A 126 -15.57 11.98 -9.56
CA HIS A 126 -16.57 12.97 -9.20
C HIS A 126 -15.98 14.01 -8.25
N LYS A 127 -15.73 15.20 -8.81
CA LYS A 127 -15.31 16.44 -8.13
C LYS A 127 -16.37 16.95 -7.15
N LEU A 128 -16.57 16.28 -6.03
CA LEU A 128 -17.36 16.79 -4.92
C LEU A 128 -16.55 16.61 -3.65
N SER A 129 -15.79 17.67 -3.33
CA SER A 129 -15.10 17.91 -2.06
C SER A 129 -13.85 17.05 -1.79
N ALA A 130 -12.68 17.71 -1.84
CA ALA A 130 -11.43 17.20 -1.27
C ALA A 130 -11.45 17.28 0.27
N ASP A 131 -12.55 16.86 0.89
CA ASP A 131 -12.68 16.85 2.34
C ASP A 131 -12.10 15.53 2.87
N ASN A 132 -11.05 15.62 3.67
CA ASN A 132 -10.44 14.47 4.34
C ASN A 132 -11.38 13.80 5.36
N MET A 133 -12.57 14.39 5.56
CA MET A 133 -13.60 13.98 6.49
C MET A 133 -14.81 13.32 5.81
N ASP A 134 -14.77 13.14 4.48
CA ASP A 134 -15.76 12.38 3.72
C ASP A 134 -15.87 10.93 4.25
N PRO A 135 -17.06 10.45 4.65
CA PRO A 135 -17.23 9.11 5.21
C PRO A 135 -16.72 8.00 4.29
N ASP A 136 -16.98 8.10 2.97
CA ASP A 136 -16.53 7.09 2.01
C ASP A 136 -15.01 7.07 1.90
N PHE A 137 -14.37 8.24 1.92
CA PHE A 137 -12.91 8.34 1.96
C PHE A 137 -12.31 7.76 3.24
N VAL A 138 -12.91 8.05 4.40
CA VAL A 138 -12.45 7.54 5.70
C VAL A 138 -12.54 6.01 5.71
N GLU A 139 -13.64 5.43 5.21
CA GLU A 139 -13.82 3.97 5.14
C GLU A 139 -12.88 3.31 4.13
N ARG A 140 -12.74 3.85 2.92
CA ARG A 140 -11.74 3.35 1.94
C ARG A 140 -10.34 3.36 2.52
N ARG A 141 -9.99 4.42 3.26
CA ARG A 141 -8.70 4.53 3.93
C ARG A 141 -8.59 3.51 5.05
N ARG A 142 -9.61 3.31 5.88
CA ARG A 142 -9.63 2.30 6.95
C ARG A 142 -9.30 0.90 6.40
N VAL A 143 -10.02 0.47 5.36
CA VAL A 143 -9.79 -0.81 4.66
C VAL A 143 -8.36 -0.88 4.09
N GLY A 144 -7.86 0.22 3.52
CA GLY A 144 -6.49 0.27 3.00
C GLY A 144 -5.42 0.18 4.09
N LEU A 145 -5.65 0.76 5.27
CA LEU A 145 -4.76 0.68 6.43
C LEU A 145 -4.75 -0.73 7.01
N GLU A 146 -5.91 -1.37 7.11
CA GLU A 146 -6.04 -2.77 7.51
C GLU A 146 -5.27 -3.69 6.57
N ASN A 147 -5.48 -3.57 5.26
CA ASN A 147 -4.75 -4.33 4.25
C ASN A 147 -3.23 -4.08 4.32
N PHE A 148 -2.79 -2.86 4.64
CA PHE A 148 -1.38 -2.58 4.86
C PHE A 148 -0.84 -3.37 6.06
N LEU A 149 -1.51 -3.33 7.22
CA LEU A 149 -1.08 -4.07 8.41
C LEU A 149 -1.07 -5.58 8.17
N LEU A 150 -2.11 -6.11 7.54
CA LEU A 150 -2.21 -7.54 7.21
C LEU A 150 -1.08 -7.98 6.28
N ARG A 151 -0.71 -7.16 5.27
CA ARG A 151 0.42 -7.48 4.38
C ARG A 151 1.78 -7.39 5.04
N VAL A 152 1.96 -6.47 6.00
CA VAL A 152 3.19 -6.42 6.80
C VAL A 152 3.27 -7.63 7.73
N ALA A 153 2.15 -7.99 8.37
CA ALA A 153 2.05 -9.13 9.27
C ALA A 153 2.18 -10.49 8.58
N SER A 154 1.79 -10.60 7.31
CA SER A 154 1.97 -11.82 6.50
C SER A 154 3.36 -11.94 5.89
N HIS A 155 4.14 -10.86 5.85
CA HIS A 155 5.47 -10.88 5.25
C HIS A 155 6.49 -11.57 6.18
N PRO A 156 7.21 -12.61 5.70
CA PRO A 156 8.13 -13.43 6.48
C PRO A 156 9.16 -12.70 7.35
N VAL A 157 9.64 -11.56 6.84
CA VAL A 157 10.67 -10.76 7.49
C VAL A 157 10.06 -9.64 8.34
N LEU A 158 8.96 -9.02 7.89
CA LEU A 158 8.44 -7.81 8.52
C LEU A 158 7.54 -8.13 9.72
N CYS A 159 6.93 -9.32 9.71
CA CYS A 159 6.10 -9.81 10.80
C CYS A 159 6.83 -9.92 12.16
N ASN A 160 8.16 -10.10 12.13
CA ASN A 160 9.02 -10.24 13.30
C ASN A 160 9.66 -8.90 13.71
N ASP A 161 9.33 -7.79 13.03
CA ASP A 161 9.88 -6.48 13.35
C ASP A 161 9.32 -5.95 14.68
N LYS A 162 10.23 -5.53 15.57
CA LYS A 162 9.88 -5.06 16.92
C LYS A 162 9.08 -3.76 16.90
N ILE A 163 9.38 -2.86 15.96
CA ILE A 163 8.68 -1.57 15.85
C ILE A 163 7.28 -1.76 15.32
N PHE A 164 7.08 -2.71 14.40
CA PHE A 164 5.76 -3.13 13.95
C PHE A 164 4.94 -3.72 15.10
N TYR A 165 5.52 -4.61 15.91
CA TYR A 165 4.84 -5.16 17.07
C TYR A 165 4.45 -4.08 18.11
N ILE A 166 5.38 -3.18 18.44
CA ILE A 166 5.12 -2.02 19.33
C ILE A 166 4.03 -1.12 18.75
N PHE A 167 4.04 -0.90 17.43
CA PHE A 167 3.01 -0.10 16.77
C PHE A 167 1.60 -0.67 16.98
N LEU A 168 1.47 -1.99 17.04
CA LEU A 168 0.20 -2.70 17.24
C LEU A 168 -0.21 -2.82 18.72
N THR A 169 0.71 -2.69 19.68
CA THR A 169 0.45 -3.04 21.09
C THR A 169 0.63 -1.89 22.10
N GLU A 170 1.54 -0.95 21.87
CA GLU A 170 1.85 0.11 22.85
C GLU A 170 1.23 1.44 22.43
N ALA A 171 0.44 2.11 23.27
CA ALA A 171 -0.18 3.40 22.92
C ALA A 171 0.84 4.50 22.52
N ASP A 172 2.05 4.47 23.09
CA ASP A 172 3.06 5.52 22.88
C ASP A 172 3.98 5.21 21.69
N SER A 173 3.88 6.03 20.65
CA SER A 173 4.60 5.80 19.38
C SER A 173 6.06 6.26 19.47
N ARG A 174 6.97 5.37 19.89
CA ARG A 174 8.44 5.58 19.83
C ARG A 174 8.93 5.93 18.42
N LEU A 175 8.14 5.63 17.38
CA LEU A 175 8.43 5.95 15.98
C LEU A 175 8.68 7.45 15.74
N LYS A 176 8.01 8.34 16.48
CA LYS A 176 8.19 9.79 16.31
C LYS A 176 9.63 10.22 16.63
N ALA A 177 10.23 9.66 17.69
CA ALA A 177 11.61 9.94 18.07
C ALA A 177 12.62 9.33 17.09
N MET A 178 12.31 8.19 16.49
CA MET A 178 13.21 7.46 15.61
C MET A 178 13.25 8.00 14.17
N ASN A 179 12.22 8.73 13.73
CA ASN A 179 12.13 9.28 12.37
C ASN A 179 13.36 10.14 11.95
N ALA A 180 13.95 10.88 12.89
CA ALA A 180 15.14 11.69 12.62
C ALA A 180 16.39 10.84 12.37
N ALA A 181 16.54 9.73 13.10
CA ALA A 181 17.70 8.83 12.97
C ALA A 181 17.71 8.06 11.64
N PHE A 182 16.54 7.78 11.06
CA PHE A 182 16.44 7.05 9.79
C PHE A 182 16.92 7.84 8.57
N ARG A 183 16.87 9.18 8.62
CA ARG A 183 17.32 10.03 7.52
C ARG A 183 18.83 10.00 7.29
N VAL A 184 19.61 9.46 8.25
CA VAL A 184 21.08 9.50 8.26
C VAL A 184 21.70 8.21 7.71
N LYS A 185 20.93 7.13 7.50
CA LYS A 185 21.46 5.91 6.89
C LYS A 185 21.72 6.14 5.41
N ASN A 186 22.98 6.04 4.99
CA ASN A 186 23.37 6.03 3.57
C ASN A 186 22.92 4.71 2.93
N PRO A 187 21.89 4.71 2.07
CA PRO A 187 21.48 3.50 1.37
C PRO A 187 22.56 3.07 0.38
N ASP A 188 22.68 1.76 0.11
CA ASP A 188 23.54 1.27 -0.98
C ASP A 188 23.08 1.91 -2.31
N LYS A 189 24.05 2.37 -3.10
CA LYS A 189 23.83 3.04 -4.39
C LYS A 189 22.90 2.24 -5.31
N ARG A 190 22.99 0.90 -5.30
CA ARG A 190 22.14 0.03 -6.13
C ARG A 190 20.66 0.16 -5.80
N PHE A 191 20.30 0.27 -4.51
CA PHE A 191 18.90 0.49 -4.11
C PHE A 191 18.41 1.89 -4.47
N THR A 192 19.30 2.89 -4.41
CA THR A 192 18.99 4.26 -4.84
C THR A 192 18.74 4.32 -6.34
N GLU A 193 19.58 3.70 -7.16
CA GLU A 193 19.41 3.62 -8.61
C GLU A 193 18.11 2.88 -8.99
N LEU A 194 17.86 1.72 -8.38
CA LEU A 194 16.61 0.97 -8.60
C LEU A 194 15.37 1.80 -8.21
N LYS A 195 15.46 2.57 -7.13
CA LYS A 195 14.38 3.47 -6.72
C LYS A 195 14.13 4.56 -7.76
N HIS A 196 15.18 5.20 -8.28
CA HIS A 196 15.04 6.21 -9.34
C HIS A 196 14.39 5.63 -10.59
N TYR A 197 14.83 4.45 -11.03
CA TYR A 197 14.20 3.76 -12.16
C TYR A 197 12.71 3.45 -11.90
N SER A 198 12.38 3.00 -10.69
CA SER A 198 10.98 2.75 -10.30
C SER A 198 10.13 4.02 -10.33
N ASP A 199 10.66 5.16 -9.89
CA ASP A 199 9.96 6.45 -9.90
C ASP A 199 9.69 6.93 -11.35
N GLU A 200 10.64 6.72 -12.25
CA GLU A 200 10.48 6.99 -13.69
C GLU A 200 9.41 6.08 -14.31
N LEU A 201 9.48 4.78 -14.05
CA LEU A 201 8.48 3.82 -14.52
C LEU A 201 7.07 4.18 -14.01
N GLN A 202 6.94 4.52 -12.73
CA GLN A 202 5.67 4.97 -12.16
C GLN A 202 5.13 6.20 -12.89
N THR A 203 6.00 7.14 -13.26
CA THR A 203 5.62 8.34 -14.00
C THR A 203 5.07 7.98 -15.38
N VAL A 204 5.76 7.12 -16.12
CA VAL A 204 5.33 6.67 -17.46
C VAL A 204 3.99 5.91 -17.40
N VAL A 205 3.85 4.98 -16.45
CA VAL A 205 2.60 4.23 -16.24
C VAL A 205 1.45 5.19 -15.91
N SER A 206 1.68 6.18 -15.05
CA SER A 206 0.68 7.19 -14.70
C SER A 206 0.24 8.02 -15.91
N GLN A 207 1.18 8.39 -16.79
CA GLN A 207 0.86 9.08 -18.04
C GLN A 207 0.02 8.20 -18.98
N LEU A 208 0.39 6.93 -19.13
CA LEU A 208 -0.36 5.97 -19.95
C LEU A 208 -1.80 5.79 -19.45
N LEU A 209 -1.99 5.66 -18.14
CA LEU A 209 -3.32 5.56 -17.53
C LEU A 209 -4.16 6.82 -17.77
N ARG A 210 -3.55 8.01 -17.69
CA ARG A 210 -4.23 9.27 -18.02
C ARG A 210 -4.66 9.34 -19.48
N VAL A 211 -3.82 8.91 -20.41
CA VAL A 211 -4.16 8.84 -21.84
C VAL A 211 -5.31 7.87 -22.06
N ARG A 212 -5.23 6.67 -21.47
CA ARG A 212 -6.31 5.67 -21.54
C ARG A 212 -7.64 6.23 -21.06
N ALA A 213 -7.66 6.94 -19.93
CA ALA A 213 -8.89 7.52 -19.41
C ALA A 213 -9.48 8.57 -20.36
N ARG A 214 -8.65 9.46 -20.93
CA ARG A 214 -9.11 10.44 -21.94
C ARG A 214 -9.69 9.78 -23.19
N VAL A 215 -9.08 8.70 -23.65
CA VAL A 215 -9.59 7.94 -24.81
C VAL A 215 -10.94 7.31 -24.49
N ALA A 216 -11.09 6.74 -23.30
CA ALA A 216 -12.37 6.19 -22.84
C ALA A 216 -13.47 7.27 -22.77
N ASP A 217 -13.17 8.44 -22.19
CA ASP A 217 -14.10 9.57 -22.14
C ASP A 217 -14.50 10.04 -23.54
N ARG A 218 -13.53 10.13 -24.46
CA ARG A 218 -13.80 10.53 -25.84
C ARG A 218 -14.68 9.50 -26.55
N LEU A 219 -14.38 8.22 -26.40
CA LEU A 219 -15.15 7.13 -26.99
C LEU A 219 -16.58 7.10 -26.46
N TYR A 220 -16.77 7.28 -25.15
CA TYR A 220 -18.09 7.44 -24.54
C TYR A 220 -18.86 8.62 -25.16
N GLY A 221 -18.19 9.76 -25.36
CA GLY A 221 -18.77 10.92 -26.05
C GLY A 221 -19.21 10.61 -27.48
N VAL A 222 -18.40 9.84 -28.24
CA VAL A 222 -18.74 9.40 -29.59
C VAL A 222 -19.98 8.50 -29.60
N TYR A 223 -20.04 7.49 -28.72
CA TYR A 223 -21.21 6.61 -28.59
C TYR A 223 -22.48 7.39 -28.21
N LYS A 224 -22.36 8.35 -27.29
CA LYS A 224 -23.49 9.20 -26.90
C LYS A 224 -24.03 10.03 -28.07
N VAL A 225 -23.15 10.56 -28.93
CA VAL A 225 -23.55 11.28 -30.13
C VAL A 225 -24.17 10.34 -31.17
N HIS A 226 -23.61 9.15 -31.37
CA HIS A 226 -24.15 8.14 -32.29
C HIS A 226 -25.56 7.70 -31.89
N GLY A 227 -25.80 7.37 -30.62
CA GLY A 227 -27.15 7.03 -30.15
C GLY A 227 -28.15 8.20 -30.22
N ASN A 228 -27.67 9.45 -30.15
CA ASN A 228 -28.54 10.60 -30.42
C ASN A 228 -28.91 10.70 -31.90
N TYR A 229 -27.97 10.43 -32.83
CA TYR A 229 -28.28 10.38 -34.26
C TYR A 229 -29.19 9.21 -34.61
N GLY A 230 -28.97 8.03 -34.00
CA GLY A 230 -29.84 6.86 -34.13
C GLY A 230 -31.30 7.19 -33.82
N ARG A 231 -31.52 7.88 -32.69
CA ARG A 231 -32.83 8.42 -32.31
C ARG A 231 -33.39 9.41 -33.33
N ILE A 232 -32.62 10.43 -33.72
CA ILE A 232 -33.08 11.47 -34.65
C ILE A 232 -33.48 10.86 -36.01
N PHE A 233 -32.68 9.93 -36.55
CA PHE A 233 -33.00 9.27 -37.81
C PHE A 233 -34.24 8.39 -37.72
N SER A 234 -34.46 7.73 -36.58
CA SER A 234 -35.68 6.96 -36.32
C SER A 234 -36.92 7.85 -36.15
N GLU A 235 -36.77 9.06 -35.60
CA GLU A 235 -37.86 10.03 -35.51
C GLU A 235 -38.17 10.67 -36.88
N TRP A 236 -37.13 10.96 -37.68
CA TRP A 236 -37.30 11.54 -39.01
C TRP A 236 -37.90 10.53 -40.00
N SER A 237 -37.52 9.25 -39.92
CA SER A 237 -38.09 8.19 -40.76
C SER A 237 -39.61 8.09 -40.65
N ALA A 238 -40.17 8.37 -39.46
CA ALA A 238 -41.60 8.31 -39.18
C ALA A 238 -42.41 9.43 -39.86
N ILE A 239 -41.74 10.53 -40.26
CA ILE A 239 -42.37 11.70 -40.87
C ILE A 239 -42.13 11.72 -42.39
N GLU A 240 -40.97 11.24 -42.83
CA GLU A 240 -40.52 11.27 -44.22
C GLU A 240 -41.23 10.21 -45.08
N LYS A 241 -41.62 10.56 -46.31
CA LYS A 241 -42.48 9.70 -47.15
C LYS A 241 -41.73 8.86 -48.16
N GLU A 242 -40.59 9.34 -48.68
CA GLU A 242 -39.87 8.67 -49.76
C GLU A 242 -38.65 7.86 -49.28
N MET A 243 -38.02 8.29 -48.17
CA MET A 243 -36.75 7.71 -47.68
C MET A 243 -36.83 7.13 -46.27
N GLY A 244 -38.05 6.91 -45.74
CA GLY A 244 -38.28 6.44 -44.38
C GLY A 244 -37.49 5.18 -44.03
N ASP A 245 -37.55 4.16 -44.87
CA ASP A 245 -36.85 2.88 -44.64
C ASP A 245 -35.32 3.05 -44.59
N GLY A 246 -34.76 3.92 -45.43
CA GLY A 246 -33.33 4.22 -45.45
C GLY A 246 -32.88 4.96 -44.18
N LEU A 247 -33.68 5.92 -43.72
CA LEU A 247 -33.43 6.65 -42.47
C LEU A 247 -33.57 5.73 -41.24
N GLN A 248 -34.58 4.86 -41.22
CA GLN A 248 -34.77 3.89 -40.12
C GLN A 248 -33.61 2.89 -40.05
N SER A 249 -33.14 2.40 -41.20
CA SER A 249 -31.98 1.50 -41.27
C SER A 249 -30.70 2.19 -40.81
N ALA A 250 -30.47 3.44 -41.21
CA ALA A 250 -29.33 4.24 -40.74
C ALA A 250 -29.42 4.52 -39.23
N GLY A 251 -30.62 4.76 -38.71
CA GLY A 251 -30.87 4.94 -37.29
C GLY A 251 -30.45 3.72 -36.46
N HIS A 252 -30.93 2.53 -36.86
CA HIS A 252 -30.56 1.27 -36.20
C HIS A 252 -29.07 0.92 -36.28
N HIS A 253 -28.36 1.38 -37.31
CA HIS A 253 -26.91 1.18 -37.40
C HIS A 253 -26.11 2.09 -36.45
N MET A 254 -26.72 3.17 -35.96
CA MET A 254 -26.08 4.14 -35.07
C MET A 254 -26.40 3.96 -33.58
N ASP A 255 -27.42 3.16 -33.24
CA ASP A 255 -27.72 2.70 -31.88
C ASP A 255 -26.77 1.58 -31.40
#